data_AF-A0A9N8PMY9-F1
#
_entry.id   AF-A0A9N8PMY9-F1
#
_cell.length_a   1.000
_cell.length_b   1.000
_cell.length_c   1.000
_cell.angle_alpha   90.00
_cell.angle_beta   90.00
_cell.angle_gamma   90.00
#
_symmetry.space_group_name_H-M   'P 1'
#
loop_
_entity.id
_entity.type
_entity.pdbx_description
1 polymer ?
#
loop_
_entity_poly.entity_id
_entity_poly.type
_entity_poly.pdbx_seq_one_letter_code
_entity_poly.pdbx_strand_id
1 'polypeptide(L)'
;MALSGFIRPIRNRTVHLRLYPRVETLAESREILRLVQQYGRVEMFRNFKYDAMPLANTMIAIYETDDAARKLLEASPLRFVMTAEGSGEGRQRHYQLQANYSTIHHRDQIDQTVYNGSYKVSGRSLVQEDLAKKVPMTGLSEFTLRKEGKPWRTLRHEKEREATAKTLRQLLDEAPADDKSTTKNDVQQETSID
;
A
#
# COMPACT_ATOMS: atom_id res chain seq x y z
N MET A 1 17.43 22.07 -11.36
CA MET A 1 16.48 21.23 -10.58
C MET A 1 17.01 19.81 -10.59
N ALA A 2 17.38 19.28 -9.42
CA ALA A 2 18.19 18.07 -9.33
C ALA A 2 17.39 16.80 -9.69
N LEU A 3 17.76 16.19 -10.82
CA LEU A 3 17.45 14.81 -11.20
C LEU A 3 18.12 13.88 -10.18
N SER A 4 17.37 13.46 -9.17
CA SER A 4 17.89 12.56 -8.13
C SER A 4 17.67 11.10 -8.52
N GLY A 5 18.33 10.68 -9.60
CA GLY A 5 18.41 9.30 -10.07
C GLY A 5 19.40 8.43 -9.29
N PHE A 6 19.81 8.83 -8.08
CA PHE A 6 20.56 7.93 -7.19
C PHE A 6 19.57 6.98 -6.54
N ILE A 7 19.82 5.68 -6.68
CA ILE A 7 19.10 4.61 -5.99
C ILE A 7 19.20 4.88 -4.49
N ARG A 8 18.20 5.58 -3.92
CA ARG A 8 18.22 5.95 -2.51
C ARG A 8 17.91 4.71 -1.66
N PRO A 9 18.63 4.50 -0.55
CA PRO A 9 18.39 3.34 0.30
C PRO A 9 16.97 3.39 0.89
N ILE A 10 16.17 2.38 0.56
CA ILE A 10 14.75 2.30 0.93
C ILE A 10 14.54 1.93 2.41
N ARG A 11 15.55 1.33 3.05
CA ARG A 11 15.43 0.72 4.38
C ARG A 11 14.97 1.70 5.47
N ASN A 12 15.64 2.83 5.61
CA ASN A 12 15.42 3.71 6.76
C ASN A 12 14.18 4.61 6.57
N ARG A 13 13.83 4.90 5.31
CA ARG A 13 12.64 5.66 4.93
C ARG A 13 11.33 4.87 4.92
N THR A 14 11.40 3.54 5.11
CA THR A 14 10.21 2.68 5.04
C THR A 14 9.70 2.33 6.42
N VAL A 15 8.42 2.62 6.62
CA VAL A 15 7.71 2.37 7.87
C VAL A 15 6.65 1.31 7.63
N HIS A 16 6.68 0.29 8.48
CA HIS A 16 5.66 -0.73 8.56
C HIS A 16 4.58 -0.27 9.53
N LEU A 17 3.35 -0.17 9.02
CA LEU A 17 2.19 0.32 9.74
C LEU A 17 1.28 -0.85 10.10
N ARG A 18 0.98 -0.99 11.39
CA ARG A 18 0.04 -1.98 11.90
C ARG A 18 -1.15 -1.28 12.51
N LEU A 19 -2.35 -1.56 12.01
CA LEU A 19 -3.58 -0.88 12.43
C LEU A 19 -4.53 -1.81 13.17
N TYR A 20 -5.11 -1.30 14.25
CA TYR A 20 -6.18 -1.97 14.99
C TYR A 20 -7.31 -0.99 15.27
N PRO A 21 -8.58 -1.28 14.92
CA PRO A 21 -9.10 -2.45 14.20
C PRO A 21 -8.78 -2.45 12.68
N ARG A 22 -9.22 -3.50 11.96
CA ARG A 22 -8.93 -3.69 10.52
C ARG A 22 -9.55 -2.59 9.66
N VAL A 23 -8.81 -2.15 8.64
CA VAL A 23 -9.34 -1.24 7.59
C VAL A 23 -10.35 -1.99 6.71
N GLU A 24 -11.60 -1.51 6.70
CA GLU A 24 -12.70 -2.07 5.92
C GLU A 24 -12.92 -1.30 4.62
N THR A 25 -12.65 0.01 4.60
CA THR A 25 -12.98 0.86 3.45
C THR A 25 -11.74 1.53 2.83
N LEU A 26 -11.89 2.00 1.59
CA LEU A 26 -10.87 2.86 0.96
C LEU A 26 -10.82 4.24 1.59
N ALA A 27 -11.95 4.77 2.07
CA ALA A 27 -12.04 6.05 2.77
C ALA A 27 -11.15 6.06 4.02
N GLU A 28 -11.21 5.01 4.84
CA GLU A 28 -10.33 4.85 5.98
C GLU A 28 -8.85 4.84 5.56
N SER A 29 -8.53 4.11 4.49
CA SER A 29 -7.15 4.07 3.98
C SER A 29 -6.65 5.45 3.53
N ARG A 30 -7.52 6.33 3.01
CA ARG A 30 -7.18 7.69 2.58
C ARG A 30 -6.94 8.62 3.76
N GLU A 31 -7.76 8.52 4.80
CA GLU A 31 -7.55 9.28 6.04
C GLU A 31 -6.23 8.91 6.73
N ILE A 32 -5.89 7.62 6.75
CA ILE A 32 -4.60 7.17 7.27
C ILE A 32 -3.45 7.76 6.44
N LEU A 33 -3.60 7.79 5.11
CA LEU A 33 -2.62 8.43 4.25
C LEU A 33 -2.47 9.93 4.58
N ARG A 34 -3.57 10.64 4.84
CA ARG A 34 -3.53 12.06 5.27
C ARG A 34 -2.76 12.23 6.59
N LEU A 35 -3.00 11.36 7.57
CA LEU A 35 -2.27 11.37 8.84
C LEU A 35 -0.78 11.08 8.66
N VAL A 36 -0.41 10.15 7.80
CA VAL A 36 1.00 9.83 7.51
C VAL A 36 1.66 10.99 6.77
N GLN A 37 0.95 11.63 5.84
CA GLN A 37 1.45 12.79 5.09
C GLN A 37 1.75 14.01 5.96
N GLN A 38 1.13 14.15 7.14
CA GLN A 38 1.41 15.27 8.05
C GLN A 38 2.87 15.27 8.57
N TYR A 39 3.51 14.11 8.61
CA TYR A 39 4.91 13.96 9.07
C TYR A 39 5.94 14.15 7.95
N GLY A 40 5.51 14.08 6.70
CA GLY A 40 6.36 14.30 5.54
C GLY A 40 5.79 13.75 4.24
N ARG A 41 6.52 14.01 3.15
CA ARG A 41 6.10 13.57 1.82
C ARG A 41 6.27 12.06 1.66
N VAL A 42 5.16 11.39 1.36
CA VAL A 42 5.11 9.94 1.12
C VAL A 42 5.31 9.68 -0.36
N GLU A 43 6.34 8.91 -0.71
CA GLU A 43 6.64 8.47 -2.09
C GLU A 43 5.72 7.32 -2.49
N MET A 44 5.49 6.38 -1.58
CA MET A 44 4.65 5.21 -1.83
C MET A 44 3.86 4.85 -0.59
N PHE A 45 2.57 4.63 -0.75
CA PHE A 45 1.70 4.08 0.28
C PHE A 45 0.97 2.87 -0.27
N ARG A 46 1.07 1.74 0.44
CA ARG A 46 0.47 0.47 0.00
C ARG A 46 -0.28 -0.17 1.15
N ASN A 47 -1.54 -0.53 0.89
CA ASN A 47 -2.36 -1.31 1.80
C ASN A 47 -2.39 -2.76 1.33
N PHE A 48 -1.93 -3.68 2.19
CA PHE A 48 -1.84 -5.09 1.82
C PHE A 48 -3.18 -5.81 1.75
N LYS A 49 -4.27 -5.20 2.22
CA LYS A 49 -5.61 -5.78 2.05
C LYS A 49 -5.96 -6.06 0.59
N TYR A 50 -5.50 -5.20 -0.32
CA TYR A 50 -5.80 -5.28 -1.75
C TYR A 50 -4.68 -5.95 -2.55
N ASP A 51 -3.70 -6.54 -1.86
CA ASP A 51 -2.63 -7.26 -2.51
C ASP A 51 -3.06 -8.68 -2.89
N ALA A 52 -2.32 -9.31 -3.80
CA ALA A 52 -2.58 -10.69 -4.24
C ALA A 52 -2.51 -11.69 -3.06
N MET A 53 -1.68 -11.41 -2.07
CA MET A 53 -1.65 -12.09 -0.78
C MET A 53 -2.09 -11.11 0.32
N PRO A 54 -3.37 -11.13 0.73
CA PRO A 54 -3.88 -10.13 1.64
C PRO A 54 -3.33 -10.35 3.06
N LEU A 55 -2.54 -9.39 3.55
CA LEU A 55 -2.16 -9.32 4.96
C LEU A 55 -3.14 -8.40 5.70
N ALA A 56 -3.82 -8.96 6.71
CA ALA A 56 -4.70 -8.18 7.55
C ALA A 56 -3.91 -7.15 8.38
N ASN A 57 -4.49 -5.97 8.57
CA ASN A 57 -4.00 -4.95 9.50
C ASN A 57 -2.62 -4.36 9.18
N THR A 58 -2.10 -4.62 7.97
CA THR A 58 -0.75 -4.22 7.60
C THR A 58 -0.75 -3.26 6.42
N MET A 59 0.01 -2.18 6.57
CA MET A 59 0.23 -1.17 5.54
C MET A 59 1.72 -0.82 5.50
N ILE A 60 2.20 -0.32 4.37
CA ILE A 60 3.56 0.20 4.22
C ILE A 60 3.49 1.63 3.70
N ALA A 61 4.28 2.50 4.33
CA ALA A 61 4.55 3.84 3.85
C ALA A 61 6.06 4.01 3.63
N ILE A 62 6.43 4.49 2.44
CA ILE A 62 7.80 4.87 2.09
C ILE A 62 7.83 6.38 1.96
N TYR A 63 8.63 7.04 2.79
CA TYR A 63 8.83 8.47 2.74
C TYR A 63 9.92 8.87 1.75
N GLU A 64 9.89 10.12 1.30
CA GLU A 64 10.98 10.71 0.51
C GLU A 64 12.25 10.87 1.37
N THR A 65 12.09 11.22 2.65
CA THR A 65 13.17 11.50 3.60
C THR A 65 13.17 10.54 4.78
N ASP A 66 14.37 10.29 5.32
CA ASP A 66 14.56 9.46 6.52
C ASP A 66 14.00 10.12 7.79
N ASP A 67 14.16 11.45 7.89
CA ASP A 67 13.70 12.24 9.03
C ASP A 67 12.17 12.17 9.21
N ALA A 68 11.41 12.15 8.11
CA ALA A 68 9.95 11.99 8.16
C ALA A 68 9.54 10.62 8.71
N ALA A 69 10.23 9.55 8.29
CA ALA A 69 9.99 8.20 8.81
C ALA A 69 10.29 8.13 10.32
N ARG A 70 11.39 8.76 10.76
CA ARG A 70 11.77 8.83 12.18
C ARG A 70 10.74 9.57 13.03
N LYS A 71 10.25 10.72 12.58
CA LYS A 71 9.20 11.49 13.28
C LYS A 71 7.93 10.69 13.51
N LEU A 72 7.49 9.94 12.48
CA LEU A 72 6.33 9.07 12.61
C LEU A 72 6.57 7.95 13.63
N LEU A 73 7.78 7.38 13.66
CA LEU A 73 8.15 6.33 14.60
C LEU A 73 8.22 6.83 16.05
N GLU A 74 8.72 8.05 16.25
CA GLU A 74 8.75 8.71 17.56
C GLU A 74 7.34 9.09 18.05
N ALA A 75 6.43 9.41 17.12
CA ALA A 75 5.02 9.68 17.44
C ALA A 75 4.18 8.40 17.64
N SER A 76 4.74 7.22 17.37
CA SER A 76 4.06 5.93 17.54
C SER A 76 3.90 5.59 19.03
N PRO A 77 2.74 5.08 19.48
CA PRO A 77 1.53 4.72 18.72
C PRO A 77 0.54 5.89 18.57
N LEU A 78 -0.03 6.05 17.38
CA LEU A 78 -1.03 7.08 17.09
C LEU A 78 -2.44 6.56 17.35
N ARG A 79 -3.21 7.29 18.16
CA ARG A 79 -4.63 7.02 18.43
C ARG A 79 -5.45 8.12 17.81
N PHE A 80 -6.44 7.75 17.01
CA PHE A 80 -7.29 8.71 16.33
C PHE A 80 -8.67 8.11 16.10
N VAL A 81 -9.63 8.98 15.80
CA VAL A 81 -11.01 8.61 15.53
C VAL A 81 -11.26 8.89 14.06
N MET A 82 -11.90 7.96 13.37
CA MET A 82 -12.29 8.14 11.99
C MET A 82 -13.77 7.91 11.85
N THR A 83 -14.37 8.66 10.93
CA THR A 83 -15.73 8.42 10.47
C THR A 83 -15.66 7.47 9.29
N ALA A 84 -16.35 6.33 9.36
CA ALA A 84 -16.45 5.43 8.22
C ALA A 84 -17.38 6.05 7.17
N GLU A 85 -16.82 6.63 6.11
CA GLU A 85 -17.63 7.09 4.99
C GLU A 85 -18.22 5.87 4.27
N GLY A 86 -19.56 5.75 4.28
CA GLY A 86 -20.31 4.67 3.64
C GLY A 86 -21.21 3.85 4.57
N SER A 87 -21.09 3.95 5.90
CA SER A 87 -22.17 3.53 6.80
C SER A 87 -23.11 4.71 6.97
N GLY A 88 -24.38 4.58 6.56
CA GLY A 88 -25.41 5.64 6.64
C GLY A 88 -25.62 6.23 8.04
N GLU A 89 -25.01 5.65 9.06
CA GLU A 89 -24.78 6.23 10.37
C GLU A 89 -23.26 6.45 10.51
N GLY A 90 -22.81 7.70 10.65
CA GLY A 90 -21.40 8.07 10.81
C GLY A 90 -20.77 7.54 12.10
N ARG A 91 -20.64 6.22 12.22
CA ARG A 91 -20.13 5.55 13.41
C ARG A 91 -18.63 5.83 13.51
N GLN A 92 -18.31 6.72 14.44
CA GLN A 92 -16.94 6.99 14.83
C GLN A 92 -16.33 5.72 15.43
N ARG A 93 -15.19 5.30 14.89
CA ARG A 93 -14.42 4.17 15.39
C ARG A 93 -13.05 4.66 15.85
N HIS A 94 -12.59 4.13 16.98
CA HIS A 94 -11.26 4.41 17.49
C HIS A 94 -10.25 3.50 16.78
N TYR A 95 -9.20 4.11 16.23
CA TYR A 95 -8.11 3.42 15.57
C TYR A 95 -6.81 3.66 16.31
N GLN A 96 -6.00 2.62 16.37
CA GLN A 96 -4.63 2.67 16.84
C GLN A 96 -3.70 2.25 15.70
N LEU A 97 -2.82 3.16 15.32
CA LEU A 97 -1.77 2.95 14.33
C LEU A 97 -0.43 2.80 15.04
N GLN A 98 0.18 1.63 14.89
CA GLN A 98 1.54 1.36 15.32
C GLN A 98 2.47 1.47 14.13
N ALA A 99 3.42 2.39 14.20
CA ALA A 99 4.53 2.48 13.26
C ALA A 99 5.73 1.72 13.81
N ASN A 100 6.31 0.84 12.98
CA ASN A 100 7.52 0.10 13.25
C ASN A 100 8.50 0.26 12.08
N TYR A 101 9.80 0.14 12.34
CA TYR A 101 10.77 0.02 11.26
C TYR A 101 10.46 -1.20 10.41
N SER A 102 10.54 -1.05 9.08
CA SER A 102 10.40 -2.19 8.19
C SER A 102 11.62 -3.12 8.32
N THR A 103 11.38 -4.35 8.75
CA THR A 103 12.35 -5.45 8.67
C THR A 103 12.29 -6.17 7.32
N ILE A 104 11.35 -5.79 6.46
CA ILE A 104 11.11 -6.42 5.16
C ILE A 104 12.20 -5.97 4.19
N HIS A 105 12.87 -6.94 3.56
CA HIS A 105 13.75 -6.68 2.43
C HIS A 105 12.91 -6.31 1.21
N HIS A 106 12.59 -5.02 1.07
CA HIS A 106 11.79 -4.51 -0.05
C HIS A 106 12.35 -4.90 -1.42
N ARG A 107 13.67 -5.07 -1.52
CA ARG A 107 14.30 -5.51 -2.76
C ARG A 107 13.88 -6.94 -3.14
N ASP A 108 13.89 -7.85 -2.18
CA ASP A 108 13.49 -9.25 -2.38
C ASP A 108 12.00 -9.32 -2.74
N GLN A 109 11.17 -8.51 -2.10
CA GLN A 109 9.75 -8.43 -2.41
C GLN A 109 9.49 -7.88 -3.83
N ILE A 110 10.26 -6.87 -4.25
CA ILE A 110 10.20 -6.33 -5.61
C ILE A 110 10.66 -7.39 -6.62
N ASP A 111 11.73 -8.11 -6.34
CA ASP A 111 12.30 -9.14 -7.22
C ASP A 111 11.42 -10.40 -7.30
N GLN A 112 10.50 -10.60 -6.36
CA GLN A 112 9.43 -11.61 -6.43
C GLN A 112 8.23 -11.19 -7.30
N THR A 113 8.13 -9.91 -7.71
CA THR A 113 6.98 -9.44 -8.50
C THR A 113 6.98 -9.99 -9.93
N VAL A 114 5.78 -10.10 -10.50
CA VAL A 114 5.50 -10.74 -11.80
C VAL A 114 6.28 -10.12 -12.96
N TYR A 115 6.56 -8.81 -12.87
CA TYR A 115 7.25 -8.02 -13.89
C TYR A 115 8.78 -8.01 -13.72
N ASN A 116 9.29 -8.59 -12.63
CA ASN A 116 10.73 -8.64 -12.35
C ASN A 116 11.36 -9.95 -12.85
N GLY A 117 12.69 -9.90 -13.03
CA GLY A 117 13.53 -10.96 -13.61
C GLY A 117 13.58 -12.26 -12.78
N SER A 118 14.53 -13.15 -13.05
CA SER A 118 14.73 -14.31 -12.16
C SER A 118 15.18 -13.81 -10.79
N TYR A 119 14.67 -14.42 -9.72
CA TYR A 119 15.03 -14.06 -8.36
C TYR A 119 16.54 -14.25 -8.17
N LYS A 120 17.25 -13.20 -7.78
CA LYS A 120 18.67 -13.25 -7.44
C LYS A 120 18.78 -13.24 -5.92
N VAL A 121 19.29 -14.33 -5.34
CA VAL A 121 19.57 -14.39 -3.90
C VAL A 121 20.60 -13.30 -3.58
N SER A 122 20.27 -12.43 -2.63
CA SER A 122 21.19 -11.39 -2.20
C SER A 122 22.34 -12.00 -1.41
N GLY A 123 23.60 -11.70 -1.78
CA GLY A 123 24.79 -12.14 -1.03
C GLY A 123 25.08 -11.32 0.23
N ARG A 124 24.12 -10.52 0.71
CA ARG A 124 24.37 -9.53 1.77
C ARG A 124 24.31 -10.12 3.19
N SER A 125 23.68 -11.28 3.36
CA SER A 125 23.66 -12.01 4.63
C SER A 125 24.72 -13.10 4.64
N LEU A 126 25.53 -13.16 5.70
CA LEU A 126 26.52 -14.22 5.89
C LEU A 126 25.90 -15.62 5.91
N VAL A 127 24.68 -15.74 6.43
CA VAL A 127 23.91 -17.00 6.43
C VAL A 127 23.52 -17.37 5.01
N GLN A 128 23.12 -16.39 4.18
CA GLN A 128 22.79 -16.65 2.77
C GLN A 128 24.02 -16.96 1.94
N GLU A 129 25.16 -16.35 2.26
CA GLU A 129 26.44 -16.64 1.59
C GLU A 129 26.95 -18.05 1.96
N ASP A 130 26.87 -18.44 3.22
CA ASP A 130 27.23 -19.78 3.69
C ASP A 130 26.27 -20.85 3.13
N LEU A 131 24.96 -20.56 3.12
CA LEU A 131 23.97 -21.41 2.47
C LEU A 131 24.19 -21.50 0.96
N ALA A 132 24.56 -20.40 0.28
CA ALA A 132 24.83 -20.43 -1.15
C ALA A 132 26.09 -21.24 -1.51
N LYS A 133 27.04 -21.35 -0.59
CA LYS A 133 28.24 -22.18 -0.73
C LYS A 133 27.97 -23.65 -0.42
N LYS A 134 27.12 -23.96 0.57
CA LYS A 134 26.81 -25.32 1.04
C LYS A 134 25.68 -26.01 0.27
N VAL A 135 24.68 -25.25 -0.14
CA VAL A 135 23.54 -25.76 -0.91
C VAL A 135 23.89 -25.60 -2.38
N PRO A 136 23.76 -26.65 -3.20
CA PRO A 136 23.83 -26.49 -4.66
C PRO A 136 22.70 -25.55 -5.09
N MET A 137 23.05 -24.28 -5.30
CA MET A 137 22.11 -23.24 -5.73
C MET A 137 21.67 -23.43 -7.19
N THR A 138 22.39 -24.26 -7.93
CA THR A 138 22.01 -24.82 -9.22
C THR A 138 20.80 -25.74 -9.05
N GLY A 139 19.62 -25.24 -9.41
CA GLY A 139 18.38 -26.03 -9.50
C GLY A 139 17.39 -25.93 -8.33
N LEU A 140 17.74 -25.34 -7.17
CA LEU A 140 16.81 -25.23 -6.03
C LEU A 140 16.10 -23.87 -5.90
N SER A 141 16.70 -22.79 -6.41
CA SER A 141 16.00 -21.55 -6.77
C SER A 141 15.79 -21.41 -8.28
N GLU A 142 16.24 -22.41 -9.03
CA GLU A 142 16.19 -22.50 -10.47
C GLU A 142 15.19 -23.59 -10.91
N PHE A 143 13.91 -23.23 -10.86
CA PHE A 143 13.07 -23.46 -12.03
C PHE A 143 13.58 -22.54 -13.18
N THR A 144 14.82 -22.74 -13.60
CA THR A 144 15.36 -22.23 -14.87
C THR A 144 15.63 -23.43 -15.77
N LEU A 145 14.61 -24.26 -15.96
CA LEU A 145 14.47 -24.96 -17.23
C LEU A 145 14.05 -23.91 -18.27
N ARG A 146 14.97 -23.01 -18.61
CA ARG A 146 14.79 -21.85 -19.51
C ARG A 146 13.85 -20.77 -18.95
N LYS A 147 14.37 -19.55 -18.77
CA LYS A 147 13.54 -18.37 -19.09
C LYS A 147 13.54 -18.17 -20.61
N GLU A 148 12.94 -19.12 -21.33
CA GLU A 148 11.98 -18.70 -22.35
C GLU A 148 10.77 -18.16 -21.57
N GLY A 149 10.09 -17.12 -22.07
CA GLY A 149 9.09 -16.36 -21.31
C GLY A 149 8.15 -17.25 -20.49
N LYS A 150 7.72 -16.76 -19.31
CA LYS A 150 6.70 -17.41 -18.47
C LYS A 150 5.66 -18.08 -19.40
N PRO A 151 5.39 -19.39 -19.28
CA PRO A 151 4.52 -20.08 -20.22
C PRO A 151 3.21 -19.31 -20.32
N TRP A 152 2.78 -19.03 -21.55
CA TRP A 152 1.66 -18.13 -21.84
C TRP A 152 0.39 -18.45 -21.05
N ARG A 153 0.20 -19.71 -20.63
CA ARG A 153 -0.90 -20.16 -19.76
C ARG A 153 -0.89 -19.51 -18.38
N THR A 154 0.27 -19.38 -17.74
CA THR A 154 0.40 -18.76 -16.41
C THR A 154 0.23 -17.25 -16.53
N LEU A 155 0.83 -16.64 -17.55
CA LEU A 155 0.59 -15.22 -17.89
C LEU A 155 -0.88 -14.97 -18.21
N ARG A 156 -1.56 -15.91 -18.87
CA ARG A 156 -2.97 -15.82 -19.20
C ARG A 156 -3.86 -15.95 -17.98
N HIS A 157 -3.58 -16.91 -17.11
CA HIS A 157 -4.34 -17.10 -15.87
C HIS A 157 -4.14 -15.94 -14.88
N GLU A 158 -2.95 -15.34 -14.85
CA GLU A 158 -2.67 -14.12 -14.08
C GLU A 158 -3.28 -12.87 -14.75
N LYS A 159 -3.22 -12.75 -16.08
CA LYS A 159 -3.91 -11.68 -16.85
C LYS A 159 -5.43 -11.78 -16.73
N GLU A 160 -5.99 -12.98 -16.64
CA GLU A 160 -7.43 -13.21 -16.40
C GLU A 160 -7.81 -12.82 -14.96
N ARG A 161 -6.94 -13.07 -13.98
CA ARG A 161 -7.11 -12.59 -12.59
C ARG A 161 -6.94 -11.07 -12.47
N GLU A 162 -6.04 -10.46 -13.24
CA GLU A 162 -5.86 -9.00 -13.29
C GLU A 162 -6.98 -8.33 -14.09
N ALA A 163 -7.50 -8.95 -15.14
CA ALA A 163 -8.66 -8.44 -15.89
C ALA A 163 -9.96 -8.52 -15.11
N THR A 164 -10.07 -9.49 -14.20
CA THR A 164 -11.19 -9.57 -13.25
C THR A 164 -11.02 -8.60 -12.07
N ALA A 165 -9.79 -8.16 -11.77
CA ALA A 165 -9.57 -7.07 -10.86
C ALA A 165 -10.01 -5.74 -11.50
N LYS A 166 -10.98 -5.07 -10.88
CA LYS A 166 -11.43 -3.76 -11.34
C LYS A 166 -10.26 -2.78 -11.30
N THR A 167 -9.92 -2.21 -12.45
CA THR A 167 -8.87 -1.19 -12.52
C THR A 167 -9.29 0.03 -11.71
N LEU A 168 -8.33 0.81 -11.17
CA LEU A 168 -8.64 2.03 -10.42
C LEU A 168 -9.51 3.01 -11.21
N ARG A 169 -9.36 3.02 -12.53
CA ARG A 169 -10.20 3.81 -13.45
C ARG A 169 -11.63 3.30 -13.50
N GLN A 170 -11.83 1.98 -13.60
CA GLN A 170 -13.16 1.37 -13.54
C GLN A 170 -13.82 1.55 -12.17
N LEU A 171 -13.07 1.45 -11.08
CA LEU A 171 -13.59 1.75 -9.74
C LEU A 171 -13.99 3.23 -9.58
N LEU A 172 -13.35 4.14 -10.31
CA LEU A 172 -13.69 5.56 -10.33
C LEU A 172 -14.93 5.82 -11.19
N ASP A 173 -15.06 5.15 -12.33
CA ASP A 173 -16.24 5.25 -13.21
C ASP A 173 -17.48 4.56 -12.60
N GLU A 174 -17.27 3.53 -11.78
CA GLU A 174 -18.31 2.80 -11.03
C GLU A 174 -18.61 3.44 -9.66
N ALA A 175 -17.75 4.36 -9.19
CA ALA A 175 -18.09 5.17 -8.03
C ALA A 175 -19.31 6.01 -8.40
N PRO A 176 -20.45 5.89 -7.69
CA PRO A 176 -21.60 6.73 -7.96
C PRO A 176 -21.13 8.19 -7.86
N ALA A 177 -21.40 8.96 -8.92
CA ALA A 177 -21.15 10.39 -8.89
C ALA A 177 -21.96 10.95 -7.73
N ASP A 178 -21.28 11.34 -6.65
CA ASP A 178 -21.93 11.99 -5.50
C ASP A 178 -22.82 13.13 -6.04
N ASP A 179 -24.12 12.93 -5.86
CA ASP A 179 -25.21 13.80 -6.27
C ASP A 179 -24.98 15.22 -5.70
N LYS A 180 -24.39 16.11 -6.51
CA LYS A 180 -24.39 17.55 -6.27
C LYS A 180 -25.75 18.18 -6.65
N SER A 181 -26.85 17.55 -6.27
CA SER A 181 -28.21 17.94 -6.67
C SER A 181 -29.18 18.16 -5.51
N THR A 182 -28.73 18.14 -4.25
CA THR A 182 -29.62 18.41 -3.09
C THR A 182 -29.10 19.51 -2.18
N THR A 183 -28.90 20.73 -2.70
CA THR A 183 -28.86 21.95 -1.85
C THR A 183 -29.19 23.22 -2.62
N LYS A 184 -30.36 23.29 -3.28
CA LYS A 184 -31.03 24.57 -3.58
C LYS A 184 -32.53 24.33 -3.65
N ASN A 185 -33.25 24.91 -2.68
CA ASN A 185 -34.68 25.29 -2.68
C ASN A 185 -35.35 24.86 -1.36
N ASP A 186 -35.03 25.59 -0.29
CA ASP A 186 -35.96 25.77 0.84
C ASP A 186 -35.58 27.06 1.59
N VAL A 187 -35.48 28.16 0.85
CA VAL A 187 -35.48 29.51 1.42
C VAL A 187 -36.15 30.41 0.39
N GLN A 188 -37.48 30.51 0.44
CA GLN A 188 -38.29 31.69 0.08
C GLN A 188 -39.76 31.29 -0.03
N GLN A 189 -40.53 31.46 1.05
CA GLN A 189 -41.91 31.96 1.04
C GLN A 189 -42.42 32.18 2.48
N GLU A 190 -41.84 33.17 3.16
CA GLU A 190 -42.50 33.92 4.23
C GLU A 190 -42.18 35.39 4.03
N THR A 191 -42.90 36.04 3.11
CA THR A 191 -43.12 37.50 3.12
C THR A 191 -44.42 37.80 2.40
N SER A 192 -45.22 38.67 3.01
CA SER A 192 -46.49 39.28 2.54
C SER A 192 -47.74 38.48 2.96
N ILE A 193 -48.38 38.83 4.09
CA ILE A 193 -49.30 39.98 4.32
C ILE A 193 -50.59 39.82 3.52
N ASP A 194 -51.66 39.37 4.17
CA ASP A 194 -52.83 40.19 4.59
C ASP A 194 -53.60 39.47 5.71
#